data_AF-A0A6J7LUC9-F1
#
_entry.id   AF-A0A6J7LUC9-F1
#
_cell.length_a   1.000
_cell.length_b   1.000
_cell.length_c   1.000
_cell.angle_alpha   90.00
_cell.angle_beta   90.00
_cell.angle_gamma   90.00
#
_symmetry.space_group_name_H-M   'P 1'
#
loop_
_entity.id
_entity.type
_entity.pdbx_description
1 polymer ?
#
loop_
_entity_poly.entity_id
_entity_poly.type
_entity_poly.pdbx_seq_one_letter_code
_entity_poly.pdbx_strand_id
1 'polypeptide(L)'
;MAPWQRSDIKALGITPEQCAEAVWFVEGGHRSSGGAAIAHALGHCRQPWRAIGAVIGWRAIAWLTEGVYRVVAANRHRLPGSTAACGPD
;
A
#
# COMPACT_ATOMS: atom_id res chain seq x y z
N MET A 1 9.83 -4.13 -5.36
CA MET A 1 9.25 -3.44 -4.18
C MET A 1 10.32 -3.39 -3.10
N ALA A 2 10.58 -2.22 -2.52
CA ALA A 2 11.57 -2.04 -1.46
C ALA A 2 10.90 -1.35 -0.25
N PRO A 3 11.37 -1.60 0.99
CA PRO A 3 10.87 -0.87 2.15
C PRO A 3 11.23 0.61 2.04
N TRP A 4 10.32 1.47 2.50
CA TRP A 4 10.49 2.93 2.41
C TRP A 4 11.69 3.44 3.22
N GLN A 5 12.09 2.74 4.29
CA GLN A 5 13.29 3.07 5.07
C GLN A 5 14.59 2.98 4.25
N ARG A 6 14.58 2.19 3.17
CA ARG A 6 15.72 2.02 2.26
C ARG A 6 15.49 2.70 0.90
N SER A 7 14.44 3.52 0.80
CA SER A 7 14.05 4.21 -0.44
C SER A 7 14.18 5.72 -0.25
N ASP A 8 14.57 6.45 -1.29
CA ASP A 8 14.59 7.92 -1.24
C ASP A 8 13.17 8.49 -1.39
N ILE A 9 12.40 8.43 -0.30
CA ILE A 9 11.01 8.90 -0.27
C ILE A 9 10.89 10.41 -0.52
N LYS A 10 11.94 11.19 -0.21
CA LYS A 10 11.96 12.63 -0.49
C LYS A 10 12.02 12.90 -1.99
N ALA A 11 12.83 12.15 -2.74
CA ALA A 11 12.86 12.23 -4.20
C ALA A 11 11.50 11.85 -4.84
N LEU A 12 10.70 11.04 -4.16
CA LEU A 12 9.34 10.67 -4.59
C LEU A 12 8.26 11.67 -4.14
N GLY A 13 8.64 12.72 -3.40
CA GLY A 13 7.71 13.72 -2.87
C GLY A 13 6.75 13.15 -1.82
N ILE A 14 7.18 12.13 -1.07
CA ILE A 14 6.41 11.47 -0.01
C ILE A 14 7.12 11.70 1.32
N THR A 15 6.38 12.09 2.35
CA THR A 15 6.95 12.29 3.68
C THR A 15 6.98 10.99 4.50
N PRO A 16 7.88 10.87 5.50
CA PRO A 16 7.88 9.72 6.40
C PRO A 16 6.53 9.48 7.08
N GLU A 17 5.82 10.55 7.44
CA GLU A 17 4.49 10.50 8.07
C GLU A 17 3.46 9.89 7.12
N GLN A 18 3.50 10.28 5.84
CA GLN A 18 2.64 9.71 4.80
C GLN A 18 2.94 8.23 4.54
N CYS A 19 4.21 7.82 4.58
CA CYS A 19 4.60 6.41 4.52
C CYS A 19 4.18 5.63 5.77
N ALA A 20 4.13 6.28 6.93
CA ALA A 20 3.64 5.68 8.16
C ALA A 20 2.12 5.54 8.11
N GLU A 21 1.39 6.46 7.49
CA GLU A 21 -0.08 6.43 7.41
C GLU A 21 -0.60 5.37 6.43
N ALA A 22 0.00 5.29 5.24
CA ALA A 22 -0.48 4.41 4.18
C ALA A 22 0.64 3.81 3.33
N VAL A 23 0.32 2.72 2.63
CA VAL A 23 1.17 2.14 1.58
C VAL A 23 1.11 3.02 0.35
N TRP A 24 2.24 3.16 -0.35
CA TRP A 24 2.36 3.96 -1.56
C TRP A 24 2.82 3.10 -2.73
N PHE A 25 2.27 3.39 -3.92
CA PHE A 25 2.71 2.87 -5.20
C PHE A 25 3.09 4.07 -6.08
N VAL A 26 4.31 4.07 -6.62
CA VAL A 26 4.82 5.14 -7.47
C VAL A 26 5.41 4.53 -8.73
N GLU A 27 4.94 4.97 -9.89
CA GLU A 27 5.41 4.52 -11.20
C GLU A 27 5.27 5.64 -12.23
N GLY A 28 6.35 5.96 -12.95
CA GLY A 28 6.30 6.85 -14.12
C GLY A 28 5.68 8.23 -13.88
N GLY A 29 5.74 8.76 -12.66
CA GLY A 29 5.12 10.03 -12.28
C GLY A 29 3.67 9.91 -11.76
N HIS A 30 3.06 8.73 -11.83
CA HIS A 30 1.82 8.43 -11.15
C HIS A 30 2.09 7.95 -9.71
N ARG A 31 1.29 8.45 -8.76
CA ARG A 31 1.35 8.06 -7.35
C ARG A 31 -0.03 7.71 -6.82
N SER A 32 -0.10 6.60 -6.11
CA SER A 32 -1.32 6.10 -5.48
C SER A 32 -0.98 5.72 -4.04
N SER A 33 -1.94 5.85 -3.13
CA SER A 33 -1.81 5.40 -1.74
C SER A 33 -2.93 4.44 -1.36
N GLY A 34 -2.79 3.77 -0.22
CA GLY A 34 -3.86 2.98 0.40
C GLY A 34 -4.38 1.84 -0.48
N GLY A 35 -5.70 1.74 -0.62
CA GLY A 35 -6.33 0.70 -1.44
C GLY A 35 -5.98 0.81 -2.92
N ALA A 36 -5.84 2.02 -3.42
CA ALA A 36 -5.47 2.28 -4.82
C ALA A 36 -4.03 1.82 -5.12
N ALA A 37 -3.09 2.04 -4.19
CA ALA A 37 -1.73 1.52 -4.30
C ALA A 37 -1.69 -0.01 -4.38
N ILE A 38 -2.52 -0.69 -3.59
CA ILE A 38 -2.64 -2.16 -3.63
C ILE A 38 -3.19 -2.63 -4.98
N ALA A 39 -4.26 -1.99 -5.49
CA ALA A 39 -4.82 -2.33 -6.79
C ALA A 39 -3.79 -2.19 -7.93
N HIS A 40 -3.02 -1.10 -7.92
CA HIS A 40 -1.94 -0.87 -8.89
C HIS A 40 -0.81 -1.90 -8.77
N ALA A 41 -0.43 -2.25 -7.53
CA ALA A 41 0.56 -3.30 -7.28
C ALA A 41 0.10 -4.67 -7.78
N LEU A 42 -1.16 -5.04 -7.54
CA LEU A 42 -1.76 -6.29 -8.03
C LEU A 42 -1.85 -6.32 -9.57
N GLY A 43 -2.06 -5.17 -10.20
CA GLY A 43 -2.00 -5.00 -11.66
C GLY A 43 -0.64 -5.36 -12.27
N HIS A 44 0.43 -5.34 -11.48
CA HIS A 44 1.79 -5.73 -11.90
C HIS A 44 2.11 -7.21 -11.65
N CYS A 45 1.25 -7.94 -10.94
CA CYS A 45 1.45 -9.36 -10.67
C CYS A 45 0.99 -10.25 -11.84
N ARG A 46 1.43 -11.51 -11.84
CA ARG A 46 0.95 -12.53 -12.79
C ARG A 46 -0.52 -12.89 -12.52
N GLN A 47 -1.22 -13.45 -13.50
CA GLN A 47 -2.56 -14.00 -13.29
C GLN A 47 -2.54 -15.06 -12.17
N PRO A 48 -3.56 -15.12 -11.30
CA PRO A 48 -4.85 -14.40 -11.36
C PRO A 48 -4.86 -13.01 -10.71
N TRP A 49 -3.76 -12.59 -10.08
CA TRP A 49 -3.69 -11.35 -9.29
C TRP A 49 -3.94 -10.09 -10.13
N ARG A 50 -3.56 -10.10 -11.41
CA ARG A 50 -3.86 -9.02 -12.35
C ARG A 50 -5.36 -8.79 -12.53
N ALA A 51 -6.15 -9.85 -12.61
CA ALA A 51 -7.61 -9.75 -12.73
C ALA A 51 -8.22 -9.20 -11.43
N ILE A 52 -7.72 -9.64 -10.28
CA ILE A 52 -8.15 -9.13 -8.97
C ILE A 52 -7.84 -7.63 -8.85
N GLY A 53 -6.63 -7.20 -9.22
CA GLY A 53 -6.25 -5.78 -9.23
C GLY A 53 -7.15 -4.94 -10.14
N ALA A 54 -7.53 -5.46 -11.31
CA ALA A 54 -8.45 -4.77 -12.23
C ALA A 54 -9.87 -4.64 -11.68
N VAL A 55 -10.39 -5.68 -11.01
CA VAL A 55 -11.71 -5.65 -10.35
C VAL A 55 -11.69 -4.66 -9.18
N ILE A 56 -10.67 -4.70 -8.35
CA ILE A 56 -10.54 -3.83 -7.17
C ILE A 56 -10.30 -2.37 -7.58
N GLY A 57 -9.56 -2.14 -8.67
CA GLY A 57 -9.32 -0.81 -9.24
C GLY A 57 -10.54 -0.18 -9.93
N TRP A 58 -11.65 -0.92 -10.07
CA TRP A 58 -12.86 -0.37 -10.69
C TRP A 58 -13.47 0.68 -9.76
N ARG A 59 -13.85 1.85 -10.33
CA ARG A 59 -14.23 3.06 -9.56
C ARG A 59 -15.25 2.80 -8.45
N ALA A 60 -16.18 1.87 -8.61
CA ALA A 60 -17.16 1.52 -7.57
C ALA A 60 -16.54 0.75 -6.40
N ILE A 61 -15.59 -0.15 -6.69
CA ILE A 61 -14.93 -1.02 -5.71
C ILE A 61 -13.76 -0.29 -5.03
N ALA A 62 -13.17 0.71 -5.68
CA ALA A 62 -12.11 1.53 -5.10
C ALA A 62 -12.54 2.22 -3.80
N TRP A 63 -13.79 2.73 -3.71
CA TRP A 63 -14.31 3.33 -2.47
C TRP A 63 -14.44 2.32 -1.34
N LEU A 64 -14.91 1.10 -1.66
CA LEU A 64 -15.01 0.01 -0.69
C LEU A 64 -13.62 -0.43 -0.23
N THR A 65 -12.68 -0.52 -1.16
CA THR A 65 -11.29 -0.92 -0.90
C THR A 65 -10.59 0.10 -0.02
N GLU A 66 -10.83 1.39 -0.23
CA GLU A 66 -10.31 2.45 0.63
C GLU A 66 -10.93 2.39 2.03
N GLY A 67 -12.22 2.07 2.14
CA GLY A 67 -12.90 1.84 3.41
C GLY A 67 -12.31 0.66 4.18
N VAL A 68 -12.15 -0.48 3.51
CA VAL A 68 -11.50 -1.69 4.07
C VAL A 68 -10.05 -1.38 4.44
N TYR A 69 -9.32 -0.67 3.59
CA TYR A 69 -7.95 -0.26 3.86
C TYR A 69 -7.85 0.60 5.12
N ARG A 70 -8.73 1.59 5.30
CA ARG A 70 -8.76 2.40 6.53
C ARG A 70 -9.04 1.56 7.77
N VAL A 71 -9.96 0.61 7.70
CA VAL A 71 -10.23 -0.31 8.82
C VAL A 71 -8.97 -1.13 9.13
N VAL A 72 -8.30 -1.68 8.12
CA VAL A 72 -7.04 -2.43 8.29
C VAL A 72 -5.93 -1.55 8.85
N ALA A 73 -5.76 -0.33 8.34
CA ALA A 73 -4.76 0.63 8.79
C ALA A 73 -5.01 1.07 10.24
N ALA A 74 -6.27 1.31 10.62
CA ALA A 74 -6.66 1.60 12.00
C ALA A 74 -6.40 0.40 12.92
N ASN A 75 -6.67 -0.82 12.44
CA ASN A 75 -6.44 -2.07 13.18
C ASN A 75 -5.02 -2.64 13.02
N ARG A 76 -4.07 -1.91 12.39
CA ARG A 76 -2.71 -2.40 12.10
C ARG A 76 -1.96 -2.88 13.34
N HIS A 77 -2.28 -2.31 14.49
CA HIS A 77 -1.71 -2.64 15.79
C HIS A 77 -2.22 -3.97 16.37
N ARG A 78 -3.24 -4.57 15.74
CA ARG A 78 -3.86 -5.85 16.11
C ARG A 78 -3.64 -6.95 15.07
N LEU A 79 -3.02 -6.64 13.93
CA LEU A 79 -2.77 -7.64 12.89
C LEU A 79 -1.66 -8.60 13.36
N PRO A 80 -1.87 -9.93 13.32
CA PRO A 80 -0.82 -10.90 13.62
C PRO A 80 0.31 -10.71 12.61
N GLY A 81 1.46 -10.20 13.08
CA GLY A 81 2.55 -9.68 12.27
C GLY A 81 3.04 -8.29 12.71
N SER A 82 2.30 -7.59 13.57
CA SER A 82 2.71 -6.31 14.17
C SER A 82 3.69 -6.46 15.35
N THR A 83 4.34 -7.62 15.50
CA THR A 83 5.13 -7.99 16.69
C THR A 83 6.58 -8.34 16.33
N ALA A 84 7.49 -7.43 16.70
CA ALA A 84 8.86 -7.63 17.20
C ALA A 84 9.80 -8.68 16.54
N ALA A 85 10.02 -8.63 15.23
CA ALA A 85 11.19 -9.30 14.63
C ALA A 85 12.45 -8.41 14.51
N CYS A 86 12.34 -7.11 14.79
CA CYS A 86 13.47 -6.20 14.99
C CYS A 86 13.31 -5.50 16.35
N GLY A 87 13.76 -6.15 17.43
CA GLY A 87 14.30 -5.42 18.58
C GLY A 87 15.80 -5.25 18.34
N PRO A 88 16.45 -4.17 18.84
CA PRO A 88 17.89 -4.09 18.82
C PRO A 88 18.46 -5.15 19.78
N ASP A 89 19.16 -6.15 19.24
CA ASP A 89 20.31 -6.77 19.89
C ASP A 89 21.60 -6.10 19.42
#